data_AF-A0A4Q6EG18-F1
#
_entry.id   AF-A0A4Q6EG18-F1
#
_cell.length_a   1.000
_cell.length_b   1.000
_cell.length_c   1.000
_cell.angle_alpha   90.00
_cell.angle_beta   90.00
_cell.angle_gamma   90.00
#
_symmetry.space_group_name_H-M   'P 1'
#
loop_
_entity.id
_entity.type
_entity.pdbx_description
1 polymer ?
#
loop_
_entity_poly.entity_id
_entity_poly.type
_entity_poly.pdbx_seq_one_letter_code
_entity_poly.pdbx_strand_id
1 'polypeptide(L)'
;METIIKFSKPVFIILLLTGFVYTGFAQRNNLRQQSFNRVSPVTTPPNDNASIGDQTAKLRKIKEQYFVRELGLSTDQANKFLRVYRTWQNDMAEIRRLKRLNNSSSQSNGPAQLEKDLAYDRQLIDAKEHFQNEFLKILSPEKLSKLYKLEQAFKDEIFKNLNERQ
;
A
#
# COMPACT_ATOMS: atom_id res chain seq x y z
N MET A 1 60.58 46.44 13.31
CA MET A 1 59.83 46.81 12.09
C MET A 1 58.90 45.62 11.80
N GLU A 2 57.77 45.45 12.51
CA GLU A 2 56.44 46.07 12.26
C GLU A 2 56.09 46.13 10.76
N THR A 3 54.97 45.57 10.25
CA THR A 3 53.60 45.64 10.77
C THR A 3 52.70 44.43 10.41
N ILE A 4 51.71 44.23 11.29
CA ILE A 4 50.54 43.36 11.20
C ILE A 4 49.43 44.10 10.43
N ILE A 5 48.73 43.45 9.50
CA ILE A 5 47.45 43.95 8.97
C ILE A 5 46.35 42.93 9.27
N LYS A 6 45.56 43.23 10.30
CA LYS A 6 44.23 42.68 10.55
C LYS A 6 43.23 43.49 9.73
N PHE A 7 42.32 42.83 9.02
CA PHE A 7 41.09 43.49 8.56
C PHE A 7 39.85 42.67 8.94
N SER A 8 38.91 43.41 9.48
CA SER A 8 37.80 43.07 10.36
C SER A 8 36.55 42.59 9.63
N LYS A 9 35.78 41.69 10.26
CA LYS A 9 34.32 41.59 10.04
C LYS A 9 33.62 42.66 10.91
N PRO A 10 32.56 43.28 10.39
CA PRO A 10 31.27 43.18 11.07
C PRO A 10 30.11 42.94 10.08
N VAL A 11 29.28 41.92 10.30
CA VAL A 11 27.88 42.06 10.76
C VAL A 11 27.01 42.86 9.79
N PHE A 12 26.16 42.16 9.03
CA PHE A 12 24.76 42.55 8.84
C PHE A 12 23.90 41.30 8.64
N ILE A 13 23.20 40.96 9.73
CA ILE A 13 21.95 40.22 9.79
C ILE A 13 20.90 41.00 8.99
N ILE A 14 20.04 40.31 8.22
CA ILE A 14 18.61 40.57 7.92
C ILE A 14 18.24 39.61 6.78
N LEU A 15 17.57 38.47 7.03
CA LEU A 15 16.14 38.31 7.33
C LEU A 15 15.28 38.29 6.06
N LEU A 16 14.82 37.10 5.69
CA LEU A 16 13.42 36.76 5.42
C LEU A 16 13.35 35.23 5.21
N LEU A 17 12.75 34.41 6.12
CA LEU A 17 11.30 34.21 6.30
C LEU A 17 10.65 33.95 4.93
N THR A 18 10.00 32.85 4.59
CA THR A 18 9.06 31.93 5.27
C THR A 18 8.72 30.92 4.16
N GLY A 19 8.58 29.62 4.41
CA GLY A 19 7.43 29.03 5.09
C GLY A 19 6.71 28.10 4.11
N PHE A 20 6.22 26.98 4.63
CA PHE A 20 5.01 26.21 4.24
C PHE A 20 4.39 26.54 2.87
N VAL A 21 4.06 25.57 2.02
CA VAL A 21 2.86 24.73 2.20
C VAL A 21 2.92 23.46 1.35
N TYR A 22 2.38 22.37 1.91
CA TYR A 22 1.83 21.25 1.15
C TYR A 22 0.78 21.75 0.16
N THR A 23 0.96 21.49 -1.14
CA THR A 23 -0.14 21.59 -2.10
C THR A 23 -0.68 20.18 -2.36
N GLY A 24 -1.79 19.89 -1.70
CA GLY A 24 -2.70 18.85 -2.14
C GLY A 24 -3.33 19.28 -3.47
N PHE A 25 -3.40 18.36 -4.43
CA PHE A 25 -4.21 18.54 -5.63
C PHE A 25 -5.37 17.55 -5.58
N ALA A 26 -6.47 18.02 -4.99
CA ALA A 26 -7.79 17.46 -5.21
C ALA A 26 -8.39 18.14 -6.45
N GLN A 27 -8.51 17.43 -7.56
CA GLN A 27 -9.28 17.91 -8.70
C GLN A 27 -10.63 17.19 -8.74
N ARG A 28 -11.60 17.77 -8.01
CA ARG A 28 -13.03 17.48 -8.12
C ARG A 28 -13.55 18.30 -9.30
N ASN A 29 -13.80 17.68 -10.44
CA ASN A 29 -14.49 18.33 -11.54
C ASN A 29 -15.98 17.93 -11.50
N ASN A 30 -16.79 18.82 -10.95
CA ASN A 30 -18.26 18.75 -11.05
C ASN A 30 -18.67 19.45 -12.35
N LEU A 31 -18.86 18.70 -13.42
CA LEU A 31 -19.61 19.16 -14.60
C LEU A 31 -21.01 18.56 -14.53
N ARG A 32 -21.94 19.39 -14.06
CA ARG A 32 -23.38 19.12 -14.03
C ARG A 32 -23.97 19.54 -15.39
N GLN A 33 -24.75 18.62 -15.96
CA GLN A 33 -25.93 18.84 -16.81
C GLN A 33 -25.72 19.19 -18.28
N GLN A 34 -25.99 18.20 -19.14
CA GLN A 34 -26.85 18.41 -20.31
C GLN A 34 -27.84 17.26 -20.45
N SER A 35 -29.02 17.62 -20.93
CA SER A 35 -30.31 16.98 -20.69
C SER A 35 -30.68 15.91 -21.75
N PHE A 36 -31.66 15.11 -21.35
CA PHE A 36 -32.33 13.99 -22.00
C PHE A 36 -32.54 14.03 -23.53
N ASN A 37 -32.15 12.94 -24.19
CA ASN A 37 -32.87 12.36 -25.33
C ASN A 37 -32.87 10.83 -25.20
N ARG A 38 -34.06 10.24 -25.28
CA ARG A 38 -34.33 8.80 -25.20
C ARG A 38 -33.85 8.09 -26.46
N VAL A 39 -33.08 7.02 -26.30
CA VAL A 39 -32.96 5.92 -27.28
C VAL A 39 -32.87 4.60 -26.48
N SER A 40 -33.57 3.57 -26.97
CA SER A 40 -33.94 2.26 -26.38
C SER A 40 -32.91 1.55 -25.48
N PRO A 41 -33.35 0.66 -24.57
CA PRO A 41 -32.45 -0.26 -23.89
C PRO A 41 -31.90 -1.24 -24.93
N VAL A 42 -30.73 -0.95 -25.48
CA VAL A 42 -29.87 -2.00 -26.03
C VAL A 42 -29.56 -2.88 -24.84
N THR A 43 -30.19 -4.05 -24.78
CA THR A 43 -29.72 -5.18 -23.98
C THR A 43 -28.33 -5.50 -24.49
N THR A 44 -27.34 -4.80 -23.96
CA THR A 44 -25.95 -5.17 -24.11
C THR A 44 -25.83 -6.53 -23.40
N PRO A 45 -25.44 -7.60 -24.11
CA PRO A 45 -25.14 -8.85 -23.43
C PRO A 45 -24.10 -8.57 -22.34
N PRO A 46 -24.15 -9.28 -21.19
CA PRO A 46 -23.16 -9.12 -20.13
C PRO A 46 -21.76 -9.18 -20.75
N ASN A 47 -21.05 -8.05 -20.70
CA ASN A 47 -19.66 -8.01 -21.09
C ASN A 47 -18.88 -8.75 -20.00
N ASP A 48 -18.69 -10.06 -20.19
CA ASP A 48 -17.96 -10.94 -19.25
C ASP A 48 -16.48 -10.53 -19.07
N ASN A 49 -16.02 -9.51 -19.80
CA ASN A 49 -14.73 -8.85 -19.59
C ASN A 49 -14.81 -7.87 -18.41
N ALA A 50 -15.14 -8.36 -17.21
CA ALA A 50 -14.87 -7.62 -15.98
C ALA A 50 -13.39 -7.20 -16.00
N SER A 51 -13.10 -5.90 -15.84
CA SER A 51 -11.74 -5.40 -15.95
C SER A 51 -10.84 -6.12 -14.93
N ILE A 52 -9.54 -6.24 -15.22
CA ILE A 52 -8.58 -6.86 -14.28
C ILE A 52 -8.68 -6.19 -12.88
N GLY A 53 -8.97 -4.89 -12.84
CA GLY A 53 -9.26 -4.15 -11.61
C GLY A 53 -10.49 -4.66 -10.87
N ASP A 54 -11.58 -4.95 -11.56
CA ASP A 54 -12.82 -5.48 -10.95
C ASP A 54 -12.62 -6.90 -10.41
N GLN A 55 -11.88 -7.75 -11.14
CA GLN A 55 -11.57 -9.11 -10.71
C GLN A 55 -10.70 -9.12 -9.45
N THR A 56 -9.68 -8.28 -9.39
CA THR A 56 -8.80 -8.16 -8.20
C THR A 56 -9.56 -7.60 -7.00
N ALA A 57 -10.46 -6.63 -7.19
CA ALA A 57 -11.31 -6.11 -6.13
C ALA A 57 -12.28 -7.17 -5.60
N LYS A 58 -12.89 -7.96 -6.50
CA LYS A 58 -13.77 -9.09 -6.15
C LYS A 58 -13.01 -10.14 -5.34
N LEU A 59 -11.82 -10.53 -5.78
CA LEU A 59 -10.98 -11.50 -5.08
C LEU A 59 -10.60 -11.01 -3.67
N ARG A 60 -10.22 -9.73 -3.54
CA ARG A 60 -9.92 -9.12 -2.24
C ARG A 60 -11.12 -9.20 -1.30
N LYS A 61 -12.33 -8.89 -1.79
CA LYS A 61 -13.55 -8.97 -0.97
C LYS A 61 -13.83 -10.41 -0.52
N ILE A 62 -13.68 -11.39 -1.41
CA ILE A 62 -13.85 -12.81 -1.07
C ILE A 62 -12.85 -13.23 0.02
N LYS A 63 -11.58 -12.85 -0.13
CA LYS A 63 -10.53 -13.11 0.85
C LYS A 63 -10.84 -12.51 2.23
N GLU A 64 -11.26 -11.24 2.25
CA GLU A 64 -11.64 -10.55 3.49
C GLU A 64 -12.82 -11.24 4.19
N GLN A 65 -13.86 -11.61 3.45
CA GLN A 65 -15.03 -12.32 3.99
C GLN A 65 -14.66 -13.72 4.52
N TYR A 66 -13.80 -14.43 3.78
CA TYR A 66 -13.27 -15.72 4.20
C TYR A 66 -12.55 -15.60 5.55
N PHE A 67 -11.63 -14.65 5.71
CA PHE A 67 -10.90 -14.47 6.98
C PHE A 67 -11.79 -14.08 8.14
N VAL A 68 -12.74 -13.15 7.95
CA VAL A 68 -13.68 -12.76 9.01
C VAL A 68 -14.47 -13.97 9.52
N ARG A 69 -14.93 -14.83 8.60
CA ARG A 69 -15.67 -16.06 8.94
C ARG A 69 -14.76 -17.07 9.66
N GLU A 70 -13.61 -17.38 9.09
CA GLU A 70 -12.72 -18.41 9.65
C GLU A 70 -12.12 -18.02 11.01
N LEU A 71 -11.92 -16.73 11.25
CA LEU A 71 -11.46 -16.23 12.54
C LEU A 71 -12.60 -16.05 13.57
N GLY A 72 -13.86 -16.24 13.16
CA GLY A 72 -15.04 -16.07 14.01
C GLY A 72 -15.07 -14.69 14.68
N LEU A 73 -14.96 -13.62 13.88
CA LEU A 73 -14.94 -12.25 14.39
C LEU A 73 -16.37 -11.72 14.54
N SER A 74 -16.63 -10.98 15.63
CA SER A 74 -17.85 -10.16 15.73
C SER A 74 -17.82 -9.02 14.71
N THR A 75 -18.97 -8.39 14.43
CA THR A 75 -19.05 -7.25 13.51
C THR A 75 -18.07 -6.13 13.87
N ASP A 76 -17.96 -5.79 15.15
CA ASP A 76 -17.06 -4.74 15.62
C ASP A 76 -15.59 -5.12 15.47
N GLN A 77 -15.24 -6.37 15.82
CA GLN A 77 -13.87 -6.89 15.64
C GLN A 77 -13.51 -6.98 14.15
N ALA A 78 -14.43 -7.41 13.30
CA ALA A 78 -14.25 -7.51 11.86
C ALA A 78 -13.96 -6.13 11.24
N ASN A 79 -14.70 -5.10 11.62
CA ASN A 79 -14.49 -3.73 11.13
C ASN A 79 -13.10 -3.20 11.50
N LYS A 80 -12.65 -3.41 12.74
CA LYS A 80 -11.32 -3.02 13.21
C LYS A 80 -10.22 -3.84 12.50
N PHE A 81 -10.41 -5.15 12.43
CA PHE A 81 -9.50 -6.09 11.77
C PHE A 81 -9.29 -5.73 10.30
N LEU A 82 -10.37 -5.54 9.52
CA LEU A 82 -10.29 -5.24 8.09
C LEU A 82 -9.56 -3.93 7.80
N ARG A 83 -9.67 -2.94 8.69
CA ARG A 83 -8.91 -1.69 8.57
C ARG A 83 -7.40 -1.96 8.66
N VAL A 84 -6.96 -2.63 9.72
CA VAL A 84 -5.53 -2.96 9.93
C VAL A 84 -5.02 -3.88 8.82
N TYR A 85 -5.81 -4.89 8.46
CA TYR A 85 -5.46 -5.88 7.45
C TYR A 85 -5.25 -5.27 6.06
N ARG A 86 -6.09 -4.32 5.64
CA ARG A 86 -5.92 -3.63 4.35
C ARG A 86 -4.65 -2.80 4.32
N THR A 87 -4.36 -2.06 5.38
CA THR A 87 -3.13 -1.27 5.48
C THR A 87 -1.90 -2.19 5.42
N TRP A 88 -1.90 -3.27 6.21
CA TRP A 88 -0.84 -4.27 6.17
C TRP A 88 -0.59 -4.83 4.77
N GLN A 89 -1.65 -5.22 4.06
CA GLN A 89 -1.52 -5.76 2.71
C GLN A 89 -0.95 -4.72 1.74
N ASN A 90 -1.37 -3.46 1.83
CA ASN A 90 -0.88 -2.37 0.97
C ASN A 90 0.60 -2.09 1.23
N ASP A 91 1.00 -1.92 2.49
CA ASP A 91 2.38 -1.60 2.86
C ASP A 91 3.33 -2.73 2.46
N MET A 92 2.93 -3.97 2.74
CA MET A 92 3.69 -5.15 2.32
C MET A 92 3.78 -5.27 0.80
N ALA A 93 2.72 -4.94 0.06
CA ALA A 93 2.73 -4.97 -1.40
C ALA A 93 3.65 -3.90 -1.98
N GLU A 94 3.63 -2.70 -1.39
CA GLU A 94 4.45 -1.57 -1.84
C GLU A 94 5.94 -1.83 -1.59
N ILE A 95 6.32 -2.28 -0.39
CA ILE A 95 7.72 -2.61 -0.10
C ILE A 95 8.22 -3.71 -1.06
N ARG A 96 7.41 -4.75 -1.29
CA ARG A 96 7.77 -5.80 -2.27
C ARG A 96 7.85 -5.26 -3.70
N ARG A 97 7.00 -4.29 -4.09
CA ARG A 97 7.06 -3.65 -5.41
C ARG A 97 8.37 -2.88 -5.56
N LEU A 98 8.73 -2.07 -4.58
CA LEU A 98 9.98 -1.31 -4.55
C LEU A 98 11.20 -2.25 -4.59
N LYS A 99 11.19 -3.32 -3.80
CA LYS A 99 12.24 -4.35 -3.83
C LYS A 99 12.39 -4.99 -5.22
N ARG A 100 11.27 -5.37 -5.87
CA ARG A 100 11.31 -5.90 -7.24
C ARG A 100 11.86 -4.90 -8.25
N LEU A 101 11.49 -3.63 -8.14
CA LEU A 101 12.01 -2.58 -9.02
C LEU A 101 13.51 -2.36 -8.83
N ASN A 102 13.99 -2.39 -7.58
CA ASN A 102 15.40 -2.30 -7.25
C ASN A 102 16.22 -3.45 -7.87
N ASN A 103 15.62 -4.64 -8.00
CA ASN A 103 16.29 -5.83 -8.55
C ASN A 103 15.92 -6.12 -10.01
N SER A 104 15.31 -5.15 -10.70
CA SER A 104 14.98 -5.25 -12.12
C SER A 104 16.25 -5.19 -12.97
N SER A 105 16.27 -5.91 -14.10
CA SER A 105 17.37 -5.89 -15.07
C SER A 105 17.62 -4.51 -15.70
N SER A 106 16.67 -3.59 -15.54
CA SER A 106 16.75 -2.20 -16.00
C SER A 106 17.51 -1.26 -15.05
N GLN A 107 18.02 -1.75 -13.92
CA GLN A 107 18.83 -0.97 -12.98
C GLN A 107 20.30 -1.40 -13.04
N SER A 108 21.22 -0.46 -12.80
CA SER A 108 22.63 -0.77 -12.65
C SER A 108 22.82 -1.56 -11.34
N ASN A 109 23.29 -2.80 -11.44
CA ASN A 109 23.52 -3.67 -10.31
C ASN A 109 24.90 -3.37 -9.70
N GLY A 110 24.92 -2.91 -8.45
CA GLY A 110 26.12 -2.48 -7.74
C GLY A 110 25.87 -2.28 -6.24
N PRO A 111 26.86 -1.79 -5.46
CA PRO A 111 26.76 -1.71 -4.01
C PRO A 111 25.50 -0.99 -3.49
N ALA A 112 25.08 0.09 -4.16
CA ALA A 112 23.86 0.83 -3.80
C ALA A 112 22.56 0.02 -4.00
N GLN A 113 22.52 -0.88 -4.98
CA GLN A 113 21.37 -1.76 -5.22
C GLN A 113 21.29 -2.83 -4.12
N LEU A 114 22.42 -3.40 -3.70
CA LEU A 114 22.48 -4.34 -2.57
C LEU A 114 22.09 -3.69 -1.24
N GLU A 115 22.54 -2.46 -0.98
CA GLU A 115 22.18 -1.71 0.22
C GLU A 115 20.67 -1.45 0.29
N LYS A 116 20.07 -1.02 -0.82
CA LYS A 116 18.62 -0.83 -0.92
C LYS A 116 17.85 -2.13 -0.74
N ASP A 117 18.34 -3.24 -1.30
CA ASP A 117 17.70 -4.55 -1.15
C ASP A 117 17.62 -4.95 0.33
N LEU A 118 18.73 -4.80 1.06
CA LEU A 118 18.79 -5.05 2.50
C LEU A 118 17.90 -4.08 3.29
N ALA A 119 17.82 -2.81 2.87
CA ALA A 119 16.93 -1.84 3.49
C ALA A 119 15.45 -2.22 3.34
N TYR A 120 15.03 -2.72 2.17
CA TYR A 120 13.67 -3.22 1.97
C TYR A 120 13.37 -4.47 2.80
N ASP A 121 14.35 -5.36 3.01
CA ASP A 121 14.18 -6.51 3.90
C ASP A 121 13.98 -6.09 5.36
N ARG A 122 14.73 -5.10 5.83
CA ARG A 122 14.50 -4.50 7.16
C ARG A 122 13.11 -3.89 7.26
N GLN A 123 12.70 -3.10 6.27
CA GLN A 123 11.35 -2.52 6.24
C GLN A 123 10.24 -3.59 6.27
N LEU A 124 10.43 -4.73 5.59
CA LEU A 124 9.48 -5.83 5.64
C LEU A 124 9.39 -6.44 7.05
N ILE A 125 10.52 -6.57 7.75
CA ILE A 125 10.56 -7.08 9.12
C ILE A 125 9.88 -6.09 10.07
N ASP A 126 10.29 -4.82 10.02
CA ASP A 126 9.75 -3.75 10.88
C ASP A 126 8.22 -3.64 10.72
N ALA A 127 7.74 -3.67 9.48
CA ALA A 127 6.30 -3.61 9.21
C ALA A 127 5.58 -4.88 9.67
N LYS A 128 6.19 -6.07 9.57
CA LYS A 128 5.60 -7.30 10.14
C LYS A 128 5.46 -7.19 11.66
N GLU A 129 6.48 -6.71 12.36
CA GLU A 129 6.44 -6.50 13.81
C GLU A 129 5.38 -5.48 14.21
N HIS A 130 5.33 -4.34 13.52
CA HIS A 130 4.31 -3.31 13.73
C HIS A 130 2.90 -3.88 13.60
N PHE A 131 2.59 -4.54 12.48
CA PHE A 131 1.25 -5.07 12.25
C PHE A 131 0.91 -6.26 13.14
N GLN A 132 1.89 -7.08 13.55
CA GLN A 132 1.69 -8.09 14.59
C GLN A 132 1.15 -7.43 15.87
N ASN A 133 1.78 -6.34 16.32
CA ASN A 133 1.32 -5.60 17.51
C ASN A 133 -0.07 -4.99 17.30
N GLU A 134 -0.36 -4.42 16.13
CA GLU A 134 -1.71 -3.89 15.83
C GLU A 134 -2.79 -4.98 15.79
N PHE A 135 -2.47 -6.16 15.25
CA PHE A 135 -3.41 -7.28 15.24
C PHE A 135 -3.66 -7.82 16.65
N LEU A 136 -2.64 -7.90 17.50
CA LEU A 136 -2.77 -8.38 18.88
C LEU A 136 -3.65 -7.47 19.76
N LYS A 137 -3.87 -6.21 19.37
CA LYS A 137 -4.86 -5.32 20.02
C LYS A 137 -6.31 -5.71 19.73
N ILE A 138 -6.56 -6.52 18.69
CA ILE A 138 -7.90 -6.83 18.17
C ILE A 138 -8.18 -8.34 18.24
N LEU A 139 -7.14 -9.16 18.01
CA LEU A 139 -7.18 -10.61 17.92
C LEU A 139 -6.38 -11.23 19.07
N SER A 140 -6.82 -12.40 19.54
CA SER A 140 -5.99 -13.21 20.42
C SER A 140 -4.77 -13.78 19.66
N PRO A 141 -3.69 -14.16 20.35
CA PRO A 141 -2.52 -14.77 19.72
C PRO A 141 -2.85 -15.99 18.86
N GLU A 142 -3.83 -16.81 19.28
CA GLU A 142 -4.27 -18.00 18.54
C GLU A 142 -4.95 -17.61 17.22
N LYS A 143 -5.80 -16.57 17.25
CA LYS A 143 -6.46 -16.05 16.04
C LYS A 143 -5.45 -15.42 15.08
N LEU A 144 -4.42 -14.72 15.59
CA LEU A 144 -3.37 -14.17 14.75
C LEU A 144 -2.52 -15.28 14.09
N SER A 145 -2.15 -16.32 14.84
CA SER A 145 -1.48 -17.48 14.28
C SER A 145 -2.34 -18.16 13.21
N LYS A 146 -3.66 -18.29 13.46
CA LYS A 146 -4.61 -18.83 12.47
C LYS A 146 -4.68 -17.95 11.23
N LEU A 147 -4.73 -16.62 11.37
CA LEU A 147 -4.73 -15.69 10.23
C LEU A 147 -3.54 -15.93 9.29
N TYR A 148 -2.33 -16.10 9.83
CA TYR A 148 -1.15 -16.35 8.98
C TYR A 148 -1.23 -17.68 8.23
N LYS A 149 -1.77 -18.73 8.86
CA LYS A 149 -2.02 -20.02 8.19
C LYS A 149 -3.07 -19.88 7.09
N LEU A 150 -4.15 -19.16 7.36
CA LEU A 150 -5.22 -18.89 6.38
C LEU A 150 -4.71 -18.08 5.19
N GLU A 151 -3.84 -17.10 5.42
CA GLU A 151 -3.20 -16.29 4.38
C GLU A 151 -2.37 -17.16 3.43
N GLN A 152 -1.61 -18.11 3.98
CA GLN A 152 -0.80 -19.03 3.19
C GLN A 152 -1.70 -20.01 2.40
N ALA A 153 -2.64 -20.66 3.09
CA ALA A 153 -3.56 -21.61 2.46
C ALA A 153 -4.37 -20.96 1.32
N PHE A 154 -4.86 -19.73 1.52
CA PHE A 154 -5.58 -19.00 0.48
C PHE A 154 -4.69 -18.71 -0.73
N LYS A 155 -3.42 -18.33 -0.53
CA LYS A 155 -2.49 -18.13 -1.65
C LYS A 155 -2.26 -19.42 -2.42
N ASP A 156 -2.02 -20.52 -1.73
CA ASP A 156 -1.76 -21.83 -2.34
C ASP A 156 -2.97 -22.29 -3.17
N GLU A 157 -4.18 -22.10 -2.64
CA GLU A 157 -5.43 -22.39 -3.35
C GLU A 157 -5.59 -21.52 -4.62
N ILE A 158 -5.29 -20.21 -4.53
CA ILE A 158 -5.35 -19.33 -5.70
C ILE A 158 -4.33 -19.74 -6.76
N PHE A 159 -3.08 -20.06 -6.38
CA PHE A 159 -2.06 -20.51 -7.34
C PHE A 159 -2.45 -21.82 -8.01
N LYS A 160 -3.01 -22.78 -7.26
CA LYS A 160 -3.50 -24.04 -7.82
C LYS A 160 -4.59 -23.81 -8.88
N ASN A 161 -5.59 -23.00 -8.55
CA ASN A 161 -6.69 -22.68 -9.47
C ASN A 161 -6.23 -21.93 -10.73
N LEU A 162 -5.14 -21.17 -10.66
CA LEU A 162 -4.57 -20.48 -11.81
C LEU A 162 -3.81 -21.45 -12.73
N ASN A 163 -3.05 -22.38 -12.16
CA ASN A 163 -2.29 -23.38 -12.93
C ASN A 163 -3.20 -24.40 -13.63
N GLU A 164 -4.33 -24.78 -13.03
CA GLU A 164 -5.30 -25.73 -13.63
C GLU A 164 -6.05 -25.15 -14.85
N ARG A 165 -5.97 -23.84 -15.08
CA ARG A 165 -6.64 -23.14 -16.18
C ARG A 165 -5.73 -22.85 -17.38
N GLN A 166 -4.45 -23.25 -17.32
CA GLN A 166 -3.47 -23.14 -18.40
C GLN A 166 -3.22 -24.49 -19.05
#